data_AF-A0A9E3R6K8-F1
#
_entry.id   AF-A0A9E3R6K8-F1
#
_cell.length_a   1.000
_cell.length_b   1.000
_cell.length_c   1.000
_cell.angle_alpha   90.00
_cell.angle_beta   90.00
_cell.angle_gamma   90.00
#
_symmetry.space_group_name_H-M   'P 1'
#
loop_
_entity.id
_entity.type
_entity.pdbx_description
1 polymer ?
#
loop_
_entity_poly.entity_id
_entity_poly.type
_entity_poly.pdbx_seq_one_letter_code
_entity_poly.pdbx_strand_id
1 'polypeptide(L)'
;MPAPDAGPPAIVAPARAPAPLPELRFHGVGGADLEALRHRVEAALSFAVSRGEWSQPRRLMKDPLEVEVTELPRGTLAAASGPRRFSVSPAALSEARADGVLAHELTHVLDFRAAGPALAQLPRFLEEGRALSVGHAWRALAQEPADDAARASQLRALTAEDGAEALRLFRDGAGLAIAKERGLVGRFMSVGVFFLEYLRVRGGASDAFARLSRVLERLGAGTAFDAAFVEQFGRPLAEFEREFVAFLRSTASDPAERMRGTVYAAPAR
;
A
#
# COMPACT_ATOMS: atom_id res chain seq x y z
N MET A 1 -21.02 37.93 -1.05
CA MET A 1 -19.76 37.28 -0.64
C MET A 1 -18.87 37.16 -1.86
N PRO A 2 -17.63 37.67 -1.85
CA PRO A 2 -16.70 37.46 -2.96
C PRO A 2 -16.27 35.99 -3.02
N ALA A 3 -16.12 35.46 -4.23
CA ALA A 3 -15.65 34.09 -4.47
C ALA A 3 -14.19 33.94 -4.00
N PRO A 4 -13.80 32.79 -3.43
CA PRO A 4 -12.42 32.55 -3.04
C PRO A 4 -11.52 32.53 -4.29
N ASP A 5 -10.44 33.28 -4.20
CA ASP A 5 -9.40 33.41 -5.21
C ASP A 5 -8.82 32.01 -5.54
N ALA A 6 -8.92 31.62 -6.80
CA ALA A 6 -8.34 30.37 -7.27
C ALA A 6 -6.82 30.58 -7.31
N GLY A 7 -6.15 30.12 -6.25
CA GLY A 7 -4.69 30.19 -6.13
C GLY A 7 -4.00 29.65 -7.40
N PRO A 8 -2.78 30.13 -7.69
CA PRO A 8 -2.07 29.78 -8.92
C PRO A 8 -1.99 28.26 -9.09
N PRO A 9 -2.15 27.73 -10.32
CA PRO A 9 -2.08 26.30 -10.58
C PRO A 9 -0.75 25.76 -10.05
N ALA A 10 -0.81 24.66 -9.31
CA ALA A 10 0.36 23.98 -8.81
C ALA A 10 1.32 23.72 -9.98
N ILE A 11 2.53 24.27 -9.89
CA ILE A 11 3.60 24.01 -10.86
C ILE A 11 3.88 22.51 -10.80
N VAL A 12 3.37 21.77 -11.79
CA VAL A 12 3.65 20.34 -11.94
C VAL A 12 5.13 20.23 -12.26
N ALA A 13 5.92 19.77 -11.28
CA ALA A 13 7.33 19.50 -11.49
C ALA A 13 7.49 18.56 -12.71
N PRO A 14 8.50 18.78 -13.56
CA PRO A 14 8.71 17.93 -14.74
C PRO A 14 8.80 16.47 -14.32
N ALA A 15 8.05 15.61 -15.01
CA ALA A 15 8.06 14.17 -14.78
C ALA A 15 9.49 13.65 -14.87
N ARG A 16 10.03 13.12 -13.76
CA ARG A 16 11.32 12.43 -13.77
C ARG A 16 11.22 11.27 -14.76
N ALA A 17 12.22 11.13 -15.63
CA ALA A 17 12.31 9.96 -16.51
C ALA A 17 12.22 8.67 -15.65
N PRO A 18 11.41 7.68 -16.05
CA PRO A 18 11.22 6.48 -15.25
C PRO A 18 12.56 5.78 -15.02
N ALA A 19 12.75 5.26 -13.80
CA ALA A 19 13.92 4.43 -13.52
C ALA A 19 13.87 3.18 -14.42
N PRO A 20 14.99 2.71 -14.97
CA PRO A 20 15.00 1.44 -15.69
C PRO A 20 14.53 0.34 -14.75
N LEU A 21 13.66 -0.53 -15.27
CA LEU A 21 13.20 -1.72 -14.55
C LEU A 21 14.37 -2.71 -14.35
N PRO A 22 14.34 -3.53 -13.29
CA PRO A 22 15.34 -4.57 -13.09
C PRO A 22 15.21 -5.63 -14.18
N GLU A 23 16.27 -6.43 -14.34
CA GLU A 23 16.17 -7.69 -15.08
C GLU A 23 15.07 -8.57 -14.45
N LEU A 24 14.12 -9.03 -15.27
CA LEU A 24 13.06 -9.96 -14.85
C LEU A 24 13.38 -11.38 -15.33
N ARG A 25 13.46 -12.30 -14.38
CA ARG A 25 13.74 -13.72 -14.61
C ARG A 25 12.53 -14.55 -14.24
N PHE A 26 12.00 -15.26 -15.22
CA PHE A 26 10.76 -16.02 -15.07
C PHE A 26 11.04 -17.52 -14.99
N HIS A 27 10.35 -18.18 -14.06
CA HIS A 27 10.42 -19.63 -13.85
C HIS A 27 9.01 -20.22 -13.82
N GLY A 28 8.84 -21.45 -14.31
CA GLY A 28 7.55 -22.16 -14.27
C GLY A 28 6.50 -21.71 -15.29
N VAL A 29 6.87 -20.87 -16.27
CA VAL A 29 5.97 -20.37 -17.32
C VAL A 29 6.72 -20.25 -18.66
N GLY A 30 6.02 -20.43 -19.78
CA GLY A 30 6.61 -20.35 -21.12
C GLY A 30 5.61 -19.90 -22.18
N GLY A 31 6.08 -19.71 -23.42
CA GLY A 31 5.22 -19.35 -24.55
C GLY A 31 4.52 -17.99 -24.39
N ALA A 32 3.27 -17.89 -24.85
CA ALA A 32 2.49 -16.65 -24.81
C ALA A 32 2.21 -16.17 -23.38
N ASP A 33 2.03 -17.09 -22.43
CA ASP A 33 1.77 -16.77 -21.02
C ASP A 33 2.96 -16.06 -20.36
N LEU A 34 4.19 -16.41 -20.77
CA LEU A 34 5.40 -15.75 -20.30
C LEU A 34 5.43 -14.28 -20.74
N GLU A 35 5.16 -14.00 -22.01
CA GLU A 35 5.17 -12.63 -22.54
C GLU A 35 4.05 -11.78 -21.94
N ALA A 36 2.85 -12.36 -21.80
CA ALA A 36 1.73 -11.69 -21.14
C ALA A 36 2.04 -11.37 -19.67
N LEU A 37 2.58 -12.34 -18.92
CA LEU A 37 2.97 -12.12 -17.53
C LEU A 37 4.10 -11.09 -17.40
N ARG A 38 5.10 -11.14 -18.29
CA ARG A 38 6.19 -10.16 -18.33
C ARG A 38 5.65 -8.74 -18.44
N HIS A 39 4.78 -8.50 -19.41
CA HIS A 39 4.19 -7.18 -19.61
C HIS A 39 3.44 -6.69 -18.38
N ARG A 40 2.63 -7.56 -17.76
CA ARG A 40 1.85 -7.24 -16.56
C ARG A 40 2.74 -6.92 -15.36
N VAL A 41 3.80 -7.70 -15.14
CA VAL A 41 4.77 -7.46 -14.06
C VAL A 41 5.55 -6.17 -14.28
N GLU A 42 6.02 -5.90 -15.50
CA GLU A 42 6.73 -4.65 -15.83
C GLU A 42 5.86 -3.42 -15.60
N ALA A 43 4.61 -3.47 -16.05
CA ALA A 43 3.67 -2.37 -15.91
C ALA A 43 3.32 -2.13 -14.43
N ALA A 44 2.99 -3.19 -13.68
CA ALA A 44 2.69 -3.10 -12.26
C ALA A 44 3.90 -2.63 -11.43
N LEU A 45 5.10 -3.11 -11.72
CA LEU A 45 6.33 -2.69 -11.04
C LEU A 45 6.65 -1.22 -11.33
N SER A 46 6.55 -0.79 -12.58
CA SER A 46 6.74 0.61 -12.99
C SER A 46 5.78 1.53 -12.23
N PHE A 47 4.51 1.12 -12.12
CA PHE A 47 3.52 1.88 -11.37
C PHE A 47 3.82 1.91 -9.87
N ALA A 48 4.14 0.79 -9.24
CA ALA A 48 4.50 0.74 -7.82
C ALA A 48 5.73 1.63 -7.51
N VAL A 49 6.73 1.63 -8.38
CA VAL A 49 7.91 2.51 -8.28
C VAL A 49 7.52 3.98 -8.41
N SER A 50 6.75 4.34 -9.43
CA SER A 50 6.32 5.74 -9.63
C SER A 50 5.45 6.25 -8.49
N ARG A 51 4.53 5.42 -7.98
CA ARG A 51 3.63 5.76 -6.90
C ARG A 51 4.33 5.92 -5.55
N GLY A 52 5.46 5.23 -5.36
CA GLY A 52 6.26 5.34 -4.14
C GLY A 52 7.04 6.64 -4.02
N GLU A 53 7.24 7.41 -5.08
CA GLU A 53 8.03 8.66 -5.06
C GLU A 53 9.41 8.52 -4.38
N TRP A 54 10.04 7.36 -4.57
CA TRP A 54 11.33 7.02 -3.97
C TRP A 54 12.40 8.07 -4.28
N SER A 55 13.29 8.35 -3.32
CA SER A 55 14.39 9.29 -3.54
C SER A 55 15.48 8.69 -4.42
N GLN A 56 15.65 7.36 -4.36
CA GLN A 56 16.64 6.61 -5.13
C GLN A 56 16.03 5.39 -5.85
N PRO A 57 15.07 5.56 -6.79
CA PRO A 57 14.39 4.43 -7.43
C PRO A 57 15.35 3.50 -8.16
N ARG A 58 16.44 4.02 -8.74
CA ARG A 58 17.49 3.21 -9.39
C ARG A 58 18.18 2.23 -8.42
N ARG A 59 18.32 2.58 -7.14
CA ARG A 59 18.90 1.68 -6.13
C ARG A 59 17.97 0.48 -5.90
N LEU A 60 16.67 0.71 -5.84
CA LEU A 60 15.67 -0.34 -5.70
C LEU A 60 15.68 -1.26 -6.93
N MET A 61 15.91 -0.74 -8.13
CA MET A 61 15.87 -1.51 -9.38
C MET A 61 17.21 -2.18 -9.75
N LYS A 62 18.24 -2.11 -8.89
CA LYS A 62 19.58 -2.64 -9.21
C LYS A 62 19.60 -4.17 -9.33
N ASP A 63 18.88 -4.85 -8.45
CA ASP A 63 18.91 -6.32 -8.38
C ASP A 63 17.81 -6.95 -9.24
N PRO A 64 18.10 -8.08 -9.92
CA PRO A 64 17.10 -8.85 -10.66
C PRO A 64 15.89 -9.23 -9.78
N LEU A 65 14.73 -9.34 -10.42
CA LEU A 65 13.52 -9.88 -9.82
C LEU A 65 13.25 -11.28 -10.38
N GLU A 66 13.26 -12.27 -9.51
CA GLU A 66 12.87 -13.64 -9.81
C GLU A 66 11.36 -13.77 -9.65
N VAL A 67 10.68 -14.04 -10.76
CA VAL A 67 9.23 -14.27 -10.84
C VAL A 67 8.99 -15.76 -11.04
N GLU A 68 8.35 -16.40 -10.06
CA GLU A 68 8.09 -17.84 -10.07
C GLU A 68 6.60 -18.11 -10.21
N VAL A 69 6.19 -18.80 -11.28
CA VAL A 69 4.82 -19.29 -11.41
C VAL A 69 4.71 -20.65 -10.70
N THR A 70 3.97 -20.70 -9.59
CA THR A 70 3.88 -21.87 -8.72
C THR A 70 2.58 -21.89 -7.93
N GLU A 71 2.19 -23.06 -7.44
CA GLU A 71 0.99 -23.21 -6.60
C GLU A 71 1.13 -22.42 -5.29
N LEU A 72 0.12 -21.61 -5.00
CA LEU A 72 0.04 -20.79 -3.79
C LEU A 72 -1.14 -21.24 -2.91
N PRO A 73 -1.17 -20.89 -1.61
CA PRO A 73 -2.32 -21.16 -0.77
C PRO A 73 -3.62 -20.67 -1.41
N ARG A 74 -4.69 -21.47 -1.27
CA ARG A 74 -5.98 -21.23 -1.94
C ARG A 74 -6.44 -19.77 -1.81
N GLY A 75 -6.71 -19.14 -2.96
CA GLY A 75 -7.17 -17.76 -3.04
C GLY A 75 -6.06 -16.70 -3.12
N THR A 76 -4.79 -17.11 -3.05
CA THR A 76 -3.63 -16.22 -3.22
C THR A 76 -3.23 -16.17 -4.70
N LEU A 77 -3.22 -14.98 -5.29
CA LEU A 77 -2.84 -14.78 -6.69
C LEU A 77 -1.35 -14.49 -6.87
N ALA A 78 -0.74 -13.81 -5.90
CA ALA A 78 0.68 -13.58 -5.88
C ALA A 78 1.17 -13.37 -4.44
N ALA A 79 2.47 -13.47 -4.23
CA ALA A 79 3.10 -13.24 -2.93
C ALA A 79 4.55 -12.76 -3.09
N ALA A 80 4.92 -11.69 -2.38
CA ALA A 80 6.32 -11.33 -2.17
C ALA A 80 6.93 -12.15 -1.02
N SER A 81 8.12 -12.72 -1.23
CA SER A 81 8.85 -13.48 -0.19
C SER A 81 10.22 -12.90 0.15
N GLY A 82 10.53 -11.71 -0.36
CA GLY A 82 11.75 -10.98 -0.05
C GLY A 82 12.10 -9.94 -1.11
N PRO A 83 13.34 -9.39 -1.09
CA PRO A 83 13.74 -8.31 -1.99
C PRO A 83 13.93 -8.75 -3.45
N ARG A 84 13.93 -10.05 -3.73
CA ARG A 84 14.23 -10.58 -5.08
C ARG A 84 13.25 -11.63 -5.58
N ARG A 85 12.29 -12.06 -4.76
CA ARG A 85 11.41 -13.17 -5.10
C ARG A 85 9.96 -12.77 -5.00
N PHE A 86 9.26 -13.05 -6.09
CA PHE A 86 7.86 -12.78 -6.29
C PHE A 86 7.22 -14.02 -6.90
N SER A 87 6.24 -14.61 -6.22
CA SER A 87 5.55 -15.81 -6.68
C SER A 87 4.18 -15.45 -7.21
N VAL A 88 3.76 -16.07 -8.30
CA VAL A 88 2.47 -15.85 -8.98
C VAL A 88 1.78 -17.20 -9.10
N SER A 89 0.50 -17.30 -8.74
CA SER A 89 -0.24 -18.54 -8.95
C SER A 89 -0.64 -18.71 -10.42
N PRO A 90 -0.79 -19.94 -10.93
CA PRO A 90 -1.27 -20.15 -12.30
C PRO A 90 -2.62 -19.48 -12.56
N ALA A 91 -3.50 -19.38 -11.56
CA ALA A 91 -4.78 -18.68 -11.68
C ALA A 91 -4.62 -17.18 -12.01
N ALA A 92 -3.57 -16.53 -11.51
CA ALA A 92 -3.32 -15.12 -11.78
C ALA A 92 -3.02 -14.83 -13.26
N LEU A 93 -2.61 -15.83 -14.04
CA LEU A 93 -2.34 -15.69 -15.48
C LEU A 93 -3.61 -15.35 -16.27
N SER A 94 -4.78 -15.81 -15.82
CA SER A 94 -6.06 -15.62 -16.51
C SER A 94 -7.05 -14.74 -15.74
N GLU A 95 -6.83 -14.45 -14.45
CA GLU A 95 -7.73 -13.62 -13.65
C GLU A 95 -7.57 -12.12 -13.95
N ALA A 96 -8.65 -11.48 -14.42
CA ALA A 96 -8.71 -10.06 -14.76
C ALA A 96 -8.53 -9.08 -13.56
N ARG A 97 -8.50 -9.58 -12.33
CA ARG A 97 -8.28 -8.79 -11.10
C ARG A 97 -6.86 -8.95 -10.54
N ALA A 98 -6.02 -9.72 -11.23
CA ALA A 98 -4.73 -10.10 -10.71
C ALA A 98 -3.74 -8.94 -10.79
N ASP A 99 -3.86 -7.96 -11.69
CA ASP A 99 -2.83 -6.91 -11.84
C ASP A 99 -2.78 -6.00 -10.62
N GLY A 100 -3.94 -5.68 -10.03
CA GLY A 100 -3.99 -4.99 -8.75
C GLY A 100 -3.37 -5.79 -7.60
N VAL A 101 -3.36 -7.12 -7.68
CA VAL A 101 -2.64 -7.97 -6.72
C VAL A 101 -1.14 -7.98 -7.03
N LEU A 102 -0.73 -8.05 -8.30
CA LEU A 102 0.67 -7.93 -8.67
C LEU A 102 1.26 -6.60 -8.17
N ALA A 103 0.56 -5.49 -8.39
CA ALA A 103 1.00 -4.16 -7.93
C ALA A 103 1.09 -4.06 -6.39
N HIS A 104 0.17 -4.70 -5.67
CA HIS A 104 0.23 -4.81 -4.20
C HIS A 104 1.51 -5.55 -3.76
N GLU A 105 1.73 -6.75 -4.27
CA GLU A 105 2.86 -7.58 -3.86
C GLU A 105 4.22 -7.03 -4.33
N LEU A 106 4.28 -6.41 -5.51
CA LEU A 106 5.49 -5.72 -5.98
C LEU A 106 5.83 -4.52 -5.09
N THR A 107 4.84 -3.91 -4.42
CA THR A 107 5.10 -2.89 -3.38
C THR A 107 5.88 -3.50 -2.21
N HIS A 108 5.51 -4.70 -1.75
CA HIS A 108 6.27 -5.40 -0.71
C HIS A 108 7.71 -5.72 -1.14
N VAL A 109 7.93 -6.10 -2.40
CA VAL A 109 9.31 -6.27 -2.95
C VAL A 109 10.10 -4.97 -2.86
N LEU A 110 9.50 -3.83 -3.20
CA LEU A 110 10.15 -2.51 -3.08
C LEU A 110 10.44 -2.16 -1.63
N ASP A 111 9.52 -2.44 -0.72
CA ASP A 111 9.67 -2.18 0.71
C ASP A 111 10.82 -3.04 1.29
N PHE A 112 10.93 -4.32 0.91
CA PHE A 112 12.08 -5.17 1.24
C PHE A 112 13.40 -4.63 0.68
N ARG A 113 13.40 -4.14 -0.57
CA ARG A 113 14.61 -3.57 -1.19
C ARG A 113 15.04 -2.26 -0.53
N ALA A 114 14.08 -1.47 -0.05
CA ALA A 114 14.34 -0.19 0.61
C ALA A 114 14.84 -0.38 2.04
N ALA A 115 14.13 -1.14 2.86
CA ALA A 115 14.40 -1.26 4.30
C ALA A 115 15.24 -2.50 4.69
N GLY A 116 15.33 -3.51 3.81
CA GLY A 116 16.03 -4.75 4.12
C GLY A 116 15.45 -5.43 5.39
N PRO A 117 16.31 -6.02 6.25
CA PRO A 117 15.87 -6.62 7.52
C PRO A 117 15.18 -5.63 8.47
N ALA A 118 15.44 -4.33 8.34
CA ALA A 118 14.81 -3.31 9.17
C ALA A 118 13.32 -3.09 8.87
N LEU A 119 12.80 -3.67 7.77
CA LEU A 119 11.37 -3.68 7.47
C LEU A 119 10.53 -4.26 8.63
N ALA A 120 11.09 -5.20 9.40
CA ALA A 120 10.41 -5.79 10.56
C ALA A 120 10.07 -4.76 11.67
N GLN A 121 10.65 -3.55 11.63
CA GLN A 121 10.31 -2.46 12.56
C GLN A 121 9.06 -1.67 12.11
N LEU A 122 8.69 -1.74 10.83
CA LEU A 122 7.51 -1.06 10.30
C LEU A 122 6.25 -1.81 10.80
N PRO A 123 5.28 -1.13 11.43
CA PRO A 123 4.02 -1.76 11.77
C PRO A 123 3.32 -2.37 10.56
N ARG A 124 2.90 -3.63 10.67
CA ARG A 124 2.29 -4.40 9.59
C ARG A 124 1.08 -3.70 8.95
N PHE A 125 0.26 -2.99 9.74
CA PHE A 125 -0.86 -2.22 9.19
C PHE A 125 -0.43 -1.09 8.25
N LEU A 126 0.76 -0.48 8.45
CA LEU A 126 1.31 0.52 7.52
C LEU A 126 1.85 -0.13 6.26
N GLU A 127 2.57 -1.24 6.40
CA GLU A 127 3.10 -2.04 5.29
C GLU A 127 1.97 -2.51 4.36
N GLU A 128 0.98 -3.22 4.91
CA GLU A 128 -0.16 -3.72 4.14
C GLU A 128 -1.07 -2.60 3.64
N GLY A 129 -1.26 -1.56 4.45
CA GLY A 129 -2.05 -0.39 4.05
C GLY A 129 -1.43 0.29 2.82
N ARG A 130 -0.10 0.42 2.79
CA ARG A 130 0.64 1.00 1.67
C ARG A 130 0.49 0.14 0.42
N ALA A 131 0.77 -1.15 0.51
CA ALA A 131 0.64 -2.09 -0.60
C ALA A 131 -0.80 -2.15 -1.14
N LEU A 132 -1.82 -2.18 -0.26
CA LEU A 132 -3.23 -2.15 -0.68
C LEU A 132 -3.57 -0.90 -1.45
N SER A 133 -3.10 0.25 -0.99
CA SER A 133 -3.39 1.53 -1.65
C SER A 133 -2.79 1.61 -3.06
N VAL A 134 -1.60 1.06 -3.25
CA VAL A 134 -0.98 0.93 -4.60
C VAL A 134 -1.83 -0.01 -5.46
N GLY A 135 -2.17 -1.19 -4.93
CA GLY A 135 -3.02 -2.15 -5.65
C GLY A 135 -4.39 -1.57 -6.02
N HIS A 136 -5.03 -0.78 -5.15
CA HIS A 136 -6.28 -0.08 -5.44
C HIS A 136 -6.13 0.98 -6.51
N ALA A 137 -5.11 1.83 -6.41
CA ALA A 137 -4.85 2.84 -7.41
C ALA A 137 -4.58 2.23 -8.79
N TRP A 138 -3.91 1.07 -8.83
CA TRP A 138 -3.74 0.29 -10.06
C TRP A 138 -5.08 -0.21 -10.60
N ARG A 139 -5.91 -0.86 -9.78
CA ARG A 139 -7.23 -1.36 -10.20
C ARG A 139 -8.08 -0.27 -10.84
N ALA A 140 -8.11 0.90 -10.22
CA ALA A 140 -8.83 2.06 -10.73
C ALA A 140 -8.29 2.51 -12.10
N LEU A 141 -6.97 2.54 -12.28
CA LEU A 141 -6.33 2.90 -13.55
C LEU A 141 -6.59 1.86 -14.66
N ALA A 142 -6.46 0.58 -14.31
CA ALA A 142 -6.63 -0.55 -15.23
C ALA A 142 -8.10 -0.93 -15.47
N GLN A 143 -9.05 -0.26 -14.80
CA GLN A 143 -10.48 -0.57 -14.83
C GLN A 143 -10.78 -2.02 -14.45
N GLU A 144 -9.98 -2.60 -13.55
CA GLU A 144 -10.23 -3.93 -13.03
C GLU A 144 -11.50 -3.92 -12.14
N PRO A 145 -12.23 -5.05 -12.05
CA PRO A 145 -13.27 -5.20 -11.05
C PRO A 145 -12.70 -4.95 -9.65
N ALA A 146 -13.13 -3.86 -9.02
CA ALA A 146 -12.73 -3.47 -7.68
C ALA A 146 -13.85 -3.76 -6.67
N ASP A 147 -13.47 -4.12 -5.45
CA ASP A 147 -14.40 -4.33 -4.34
C ASP A 147 -14.56 -3.05 -3.48
N ASP A 148 -14.31 -1.88 -4.08
CA ASP A 148 -14.28 -0.58 -3.39
C ASP A 148 -15.60 -0.28 -2.67
N ALA A 149 -16.74 -0.68 -3.22
CA ALA A 149 -18.03 -0.53 -2.56
C ALA A 149 -18.16 -1.41 -1.29
N ALA A 150 -17.71 -2.67 -1.38
CA ALA A 150 -17.70 -3.58 -0.24
C ALA A 150 -16.73 -3.09 0.85
N ARG A 151 -15.56 -2.59 0.44
CA ARG A 151 -14.57 -2.02 1.36
C ARG A 151 -15.04 -0.72 1.99
N ALA A 152 -15.61 0.19 1.21
CA ALA A 152 -16.22 1.41 1.73
C ALA A 152 -17.31 1.08 2.75
N SER A 153 -18.14 0.06 2.50
CA SER A 153 -19.12 -0.44 3.46
C SER A 153 -18.47 -0.93 4.77
N GLN A 154 -17.41 -1.75 4.66
CA GLN A 154 -16.65 -2.23 5.83
C GLN A 154 -16.02 -1.07 6.63
N LEU A 155 -15.44 -0.08 5.96
CA LEU A 155 -14.79 1.07 6.60
C LEU A 155 -15.81 2.02 7.26
N ARG A 156 -17.00 2.16 6.68
CA ARG A 156 -18.12 2.88 7.31
C ARG A 156 -18.57 2.17 8.58
N ALA A 157 -18.59 0.84 8.59
CA ALA A 157 -18.98 0.04 9.76
C ALA A 157 -17.89 -0.09 10.83
N LEU A 158 -16.67 0.42 10.61
CA LEU A 158 -15.56 0.28 11.53
C LEU A 158 -15.83 1.02 12.85
N THR A 159 -15.69 0.37 14.00
CA THR A 159 -15.77 1.07 15.30
C THR A 159 -14.41 1.58 15.75
N ALA A 160 -14.38 2.43 16.77
CA ALA A 160 -13.13 2.89 17.37
C ALA A 160 -12.35 1.72 18.00
N GLU A 161 -13.08 0.76 18.58
CA GLU A 161 -12.57 -0.46 19.19
C GLU A 161 -11.91 -1.36 18.14
N ASP A 162 -12.56 -1.52 16.98
CA ASP A 162 -12.00 -2.28 15.86
C ASP A 162 -10.72 -1.64 15.32
N GLY A 163 -10.72 -0.30 15.20
CA GLY A 163 -9.54 0.46 14.78
C GLY A 163 -8.39 0.30 15.77
N ALA A 164 -8.68 0.44 17.06
CA ALA A 164 -7.68 0.26 18.12
C ALA A 164 -7.14 -1.18 18.17
N GLU A 165 -8.01 -2.18 18.00
CA GLU A 165 -7.60 -3.58 17.94
C GLU A 165 -6.68 -3.83 16.75
N ALA A 166 -7.04 -3.35 15.56
CA ALA A 166 -6.22 -3.51 14.37
C ALA A 166 -4.84 -2.84 14.51
N LEU A 167 -4.77 -1.61 15.04
CA LEU A 167 -3.49 -0.90 15.24
C LEU A 167 -2.59 -1.56 16.31
N ARG A 168 -3.19 -2.29 17.25
CA ARG A 168 -2.47 -3.00 18.31
C ARG A 168 -2.03 -4.39 17.87
N LEU A 169 -2.96 -5.20 17.34
CA LEU A 169 -2.70 -6.58 16.94
C LEU A 169 -1.99 -6.65 15.60
N PHE A 170 -2.29 -5.78 14.63
CA PHE A 170 -1.66 -5.84 13.32
C PHE A 170 -0.39 -4.99 13.25
N ARG A 171 0.43 -5.06 14.31
CA ARG A 171 1.69 -4.33 14.41
C ARG A 171 2.88 -5.18 14.01
N ASP A 172 2.95 -6.42 14.47
CA ASP A 172 4.11 -7.28 14.34
C ASP A 172 3.73 -8.70 13.87
N GLY A 173 4.73 -9.59 13.79
CA GLY A 173 4.52 -10.97 13.37
C GLY A 173 3.66 -11.80 14.34
N ALA A 174 3.74 -11.53 15.65
CA ALA A 174 2.96 -12.25 16.65
C ALA A 174 1.46 -11.90 16.53
N GLY A 175 1.16 -10.62 16.39
CA GLY A 175 -0.21 -10.18 16.21
C GLY A 175 -0.78 -10.47 14.81
N LEU A 176 0.06 -10.56 13.76
CA LEU A 176 -0.33 -11.13 12.46
C LEU A 176 -0.78 -12.59 12.60
N ALA A 177 -0.09 -13.41 13.39
CA ALA A 177 -0.49 -14.80 13.63
C ALA A 177 -1.87 -14.88 14.30
N ILE A 178 -2.12 -14.03 15.31
CA ILE A 178 -3.44 -13.90 15.96
C ILE A 178 -4.51 -13.46 14.95
N ALA A 179 -4.19 -12.48 14.09
CA ALA A 179 -5.12 -12.03 13.06
C ALA A 179 -5.46 -13.13 12.05
N LYS A 180 -4.49 -13.98 11.69
CA LYS A 180 -4.71 -15.15 10.83
C LYS A 180 -5.63 -16.17 11.49
N GLU A 181 -5.35 -16.54 12.75
CA GLU A 181 -6.17 -17.48 13.52
C GLU A 181 -7.63 -17.03 13.62
N ARG A 182 -7.86 -15.72 13.79
CA ARG A 182 -9.20 -15.14 13.93
C ARG A 182 -9.85 -14.76 12.59
N GLY A 183 -9.20 -14.99 11.45
CA GLY A 183 -9.71 -14.57 10.14
C GLY A 183 -9.84 -13.05 9.97
N LEU A 184 -9.05 -12.25 10.70
CA LEU A 184 -9.13 -10.78 10.74
C LEU A 184 -8.15 -10.07 9.79
N VAL A 185 -7.28 -10.80 9.10
CA VAL A 185 -6.21 -10.20 8.25
C VAL A 185 -6.78 -9.19 7.25
N GLY A 186 -7.75 -9.58 6.43
CA GLY A 186 -8.33 -8.67 5.42
C GLY A 186 -8.97 -7.41 6.02
N ARG A 187 -9.57 -7.55 7.21
CA ARG A 187 -10.12 -6.42 7.95
C ARG A 187 -9.01 -5.49 8.44
N PHE A 188 -7.95 -6.03 9.03
CA PHE A 188 -6.84 -5.24 9.56
C PHE A 188 -6.02 -4.55 8.46
N MET A 189 -5.83 -5.22 7.31
CA MET A 189 -5.26 -4.57 6.13
C MET A 189 -6.13 -3.40 5.66
N SER A 190 -7.47 -3.56 5.69
CA SER A 190 -8.41 -2.48 5.36
C SER A 190 -8.32 -1.29 6.33
N VAL A 191 -8.12 -1.55 7.62
CA VAL A 191 -7.82 -0.48 8.60
C VAL A 191 -6.49 0.21 8.25
N GLY A 192 -5.48 -0.54 7.84
CA GLY A 192 -4.19 -0.01 7.39
C GLY A 192 -4.33 1.03 6.26
N VAL A 193 -5.01 0.69 5.16
CA VAL A 193 -5.24 1.65 4.06
C VAL A 193 -6.08 2.84 4.51
N PHE A 194 -7.09 2.62 5.36
CA PHE A 194 -7.90 3.73 5.87
C PHE A 194 -7.13 4.66 6.81
N PHE A 195 -6.19 4.13 7.59
CA PHE A 195 -5.28 4.93 8.39
C PHE A 195 -4.39 5.84 7.51
N LEU A 196 -3.88 5.32 6.38
CA LEU A 196 -3.12 6.15 5.43
C LEU A 196 -3.97 7.26 4.81
N GLU A 197 -5.21 6.95 4.45
CA GLU A 197 -6.16 7.97 3.97
C GLU A 197 -6.49 9.00 5.04
N TYR A 198 -6.59 8.58 6.31
CA TYR A 198 -6.73 9.50 7.44
C TYR A 198 -5.52 10.44 7.56
N LEU A 199 -4.29 9.91 7.52
CA LEU A 199 -3.07 10.75 7.53
C LEU A 199 -3.09 11.77 6.38
N ARG A 200 -3.52 11.33 5.19
CA ARG A 200 -3.60 12.15 3.97
C ARG A 200 -4.61 13.28 4.07
N VAL A 201 -5.82 12.97 4.55
CA VAL A 201 -6.96 13.88 4.48
C VAL A 201 -7.10 14.73 5.74
N ARG A 202 -6.77 14.17 6.90
CA ARG A 202 -7.04 14.78 8.22
C ARG A 202 -5.78 14.92 9.08
N GLY A 203 -4.80 14.05 8.91
CA GLY A 203 -3.53 14.08 9.66
C GLY A 203 -2.51 15.11 9.16
N GLY A 204 -2.87 15.98 8.21
CA GLY A 204 -1.99 17.04 7.70
C GLY A 204 -0.85 16.56 6.80
N ALA A 205 -0.86 15.29 6.38
CA ALA A 205 0.19 14.69 5.55
C ALA A 205 -0.35 14.31 4.16
N SER A 206 -0.69 15.31 3.32
CA SER A 206 -1.28 15.06 1.98
C SER A 206 -0.44 14.17 1.07
N ASP A 207 0.86 14.04 1.34
CA ASP A 207 1.84 13.17 0.68
C ASP A 207 2.24 11.95 1.56
N ALA A 208 1.33 11.45 2.41
CA ALA A 208 1.60 10.35 3.36
C ALA A 208 2.28 9.13 2.72
N PHE A 209 1.93 8.79 1.47
CA PHE A 209 2.57 7.69 0.72
C PHE A 209 4.06 7.94 0.46
N ALA A 210 4.41 9.13 -0.04
CA ALA A 210 5.80 9.52 -0.30
C ALA A 210 6.59 9.59 1.02
N ARG A 211 5.98 10.11 2.09
CA ARG A 211 6.58 10.12 3.43
C ARG A 211 6.87 8.71 3.94
N LEU A 212 5.97 7.74 3.75
CA LEU A 212 6.25 6.35 4.12
C LEU A 212 7.38 5.71 3.31
N SER A 213 7.51 6.04 2.02
CA SER A 213 8.67 5.63 1.23
C SER A 213 9.98 6.17 1.82
N ARG A 214 9.98 7.44 2.25
CA ARG A 214 11.14 8.04 2.92
C ARG A 214 11.42 7.39 4.27
N VAL A 215 10.39 7.00 5.04
CA VAL A 215 10.57 6.20 6.27
C VAL A 215 11.30 4.89 5.98
N LEU A 216 10.87 4.14 4.95
CA LEU A 216 11.52 2.89 4.54
C LEU A 216 12.98 3.08 4.11
N GLU A 217 13.28 4.13 3.36
CA GLU A 217 14.66 4.47 2.99
C GLU A 217 15.53 4.81 4.21
N ARG A 218 14.97 5.48 5.23
CA ARG A 218 15.65 5.75 6.50
C ARG A 218 15.87 4.49 7.32
N LEU A 219 14.90 3.57 7.37
CA LEU A 219 15.07 2.25 7.99
C LEU A 219 16.24 1.49 7.34
N GLY A 220 16.30 1.47 6.01
CA GLY A 220 17.40 0.85 5.26
C GLY A 220 18.76 1.52 5.45
N ALA A 221 18.78 2.77 5.93
CA ALA A 221 19.98 3.49 6.34
C ALA A 221 20.34 3.30 7.82
N GLY A 222 19.59 2.47 8.56
CA GLY A 222 19.83 2.16 9.96
C GLY A 222 19.17 3.09 10.97
N THR A 223 18.31 4.02 10.53
CA THR A 223 17.51 4.84 11.44
C THR A 223 16.41 3.98 12.07
N ALA A 224 16.20 4.09 13.39
CA ALA A 224 15.11 3.40 14.07
C ALA A 224 13.73 3.91 13.59
N PHE A 225 12.73 3.02 13.56
CA PHE A 225 11.40 3.36 13.03
C PHE A 225 10.79 4.63 13.63
N ASP A 226 10.77 4.76 14.96
CA ASP A 226 10.15 5.92 15.61
C ASP A 226 10.82 7.24 15.20
N ALA A 227 12.15 7.25 15.09
CA ALA A 227 12.90 8.43 14.65
C ALA A 227 12.65 8.73 13.17
N ALA A 228 12.66 7.71 12.30
CA ALA A 228 12.37 7.87 10.88
C ALA A 228 10.93 8.38 10.65
N PHE A 229 9.96 7.86 11.42
CA PHE A 229 8.57 8.29 11.34
C PHE A 229 8.41 9.74 11.79
N VAL A 230 9.00 10.12 12.93
CA VAL A 230 8.97 11.51 13.42
C VAL A 230 9.65 12.46 12.43
N GLU A 231 10.77 12.07 11.82
CA GLU A 231 11.43 12.88 10.78
C GLU A 231 10.48 13.19 9.61
N GLN A 232 9.68 12.20 9.19
CA GLN A 232 8.80 12.33 8.03
C GLN A 232 7.42 12.90 8.37
N PHE A 233 6.88 12.66 9.55
CA PHE A 233 5.50 13.06 9.93
C PHE A 233 5.46 14.14 11.01
N GLY A 234 6.61 14.55 11.54
CA GLY A 234 6.76 15.61 12.54
C GLY A 234 6.33 15.22 13.96
N ARG A 235 5.65 14.08 14.15
CA ARG A 235 5.13 13.61 15.44
C ARG A 235 5.20 12.08 15.53
N PRO A 236 5.21 11.50 16.75
CA PRO A 236 5.22 10.04 16.94
C PRO A 236 3.99 9.35 16.33
N LEU A 237 4.17 8.14 15.79
CA LEU A 237 3.05 7.34 15.24
C LEU A 237 1.91 7.16 16.26
N ALA A 238 2.25 6.91 17.52
CA ALA A 238 1.26 6.71 18.59
C ALA A 238 0.31 7.90 18.79
N GLU A 239 0.71 9.12 18.42
CA GLU A 239 -0.18 10.29 18.44
C GLU A 239 -1.23 10.19 17.33
N PHE A 240 -0.81 9.91 16.09
CA PHE A 240 -1.74 9.70 14.97
C PHE A 240 -2.69 8.52 15.21
N GLU A 241 -2.21 7.45 15.84
CA GLU A 241 -3.04 6.30 16.21
C GLU A 241 -4.15 6.68 17.19
N ARG A 242 -3.83 7.47 18.22
CA ARG A 242 -4.84 7.98 19.17
C ARG A 242 -5.83 8.91 18.49
N GLU A 243 -5.36 9.81 17.64
CA GLU A 243 -6.21 10.74 16.89
C GLU A 243 -7.11 10.02 15.89
N PHE A 244 -6.62 8.98 15.22
CA PHE A 244 -7.41 8.12 14.34
C PHE A 244 -8.52 7.39 15.10
N VAL A 245 -8.20 6.76 16.24
CA VAL A 245 -9.22 6.10 17.08
C VAL A 245 -10.25 7.09 17.60
N ALA A 246 -9.82 8.29 18.00
CA ALA A 246 -10.72 9.36 18.42
C ALA A 246 -11.63 9.81 17.26
N PHE A 247 -11.09 9.90 16.04
CA PHE A 247 -11.85 10.23 14.84
C PHE A 247 -12.90 9.16 14.47
N LEU A 248 -12.54 7.87 14.60
CA LEU A 248 -13.53 6.79 14.44
C LEU A 248 -14.66 6.93 15.46
N ARG A 249 -14.34 7.28 16.71
CA ARG A 249 -15.34 7.50 17.76
C ARG A 249 -16.23 8.71 17.46
N SER A 250 -15.65 9.84 17.07
CA SER A 250 -16.40 11.08 16.82
C SER A 250 -17.31 11.01 15.59
N THR A 251 -17.01 10.10 14.66
CA THR A 251 -17.78 9.88 13.42
C THR A 251 -18.67 8.64 13.48
N ALA A 252 -18.86 8.04 14.67
CA ALA A 252 -19.66 6.82 14.81
C ALA A 252 -21.13 7.02 14.41
N SER A 253 -21.69 8.21 14.68
CA SER A 253 -23.07 8.56 14.31
C SER A 253 -23.23 9.07 12.87
N ASP A 254 -22.13 9.39 12.19
CA ASP A 254 -22.11 9.77 10.77
C ASP A 254 -20.93 9.10 10.04
N PRO A 255 -21.07 7.82 9.63
CA PRO A 255 -20.03 7.13 8.88
C PRO A 255 -19.72 7.73 7.49
N ALA A 256 -20.57 8.61 6.96
CA ALA A 256 -20.28 9.28 5.69
C ALA A 256 -19.23 10.38 5.87
N GLU A 257 -19.25 11.09 7.01
CA GLU A 257 -18.24 12.09 7.41
C GLU A 257 -16.82 11.55 7.25
N ARG A 258 -16.57 10.36 7.81
CA ARG A 258 -15.21 9.80 7.86
C ARG A 258 -14.66 9.42 6.49
N MET A 259 -15.52 9.22 5.50
CA MET A 259 -15.12 8.90 4.14
C MET A 259 -14.81 10.16 3.32
N ARG A 260 -15.23 11.35 3.76
CA ARG A 260 -15.07 12.58 2.96
C ARG A 260 -13.61 12.88 2.68
N GLY A 261 -13.32 13.14 1.41
CA GLY A 261 -11.97 13.43 0.91
C GLY A 261 -11.09 12.20 0.68
N THR A 262 -11.54 11.01 1.08
CA THR A 262 -10.85 9.74 0.83
C THR A 262 -11.21 9.16 -0.53
N VAL A 263 -10.43 8.19 -1.01
CA VAL A 263 -10.76 7.41 -2.22
C VAL A 263 -12.06 6.61 -2.10
N TYR A 264 -12.59 6.44 -0.89
CA TYR A 264 -13.85 5.72 -0.60
C TYR A 264 -15.06 6.64 -0.45
N ALA A 265 -14.89 7.95 -0.67
CA ALA A 265 -16.00 8.89 -0.72
C ALA A 265 -16.96 8.53 -1.85
N ALA A 266 -18.26 8.74 -1.66
CA ALA A 266 -19.19 8.67 -2.78
C ALA A 266 -18.83 9.74 -3.82
N PRO A 267 -19.00 9.49 -5.14
CA PRO A 267 -18.86 10.53 -6.15
C PRO A 267 -19.72 11.73 -5.79
N ALA A 268 -19.19 12.94 -5.94
CA ALA A 268 -20.00 14.15 -5.81
C ALA A 268 -21.17 14.06 -6.82
N ARG A 269 -22.39 14.20 -6.32
CA ARG A 269 -23.60 14.26 -7.15
C ARG A 269 -23.77 15.66 -7.73
#